data_AF-A0A957L8Y6-F1
#
_entry.id   AF-A0A957L8Y6-F1
#
_cell.length_a   1.000
_cell.length_b   1.000
_cell.length_c   1.000
_cell.angle_alpha   90.00
_cell.angle_beta   90.00
_cell.angle_gamma   90.00
#
_symmetry.space_group_name_H-M   'P 1'
#
loop_
_entity.id
_entity.type
_entity.pdbx_description
1 polymer ?
#
loop_
_entity_poly.entity_id
_entity_poly.type
_entity_poly.pdbx_seq_one_letter_code
_entity_poly.pdbx_strand_id
1 'polypeptide(L)'
;MNLLTAYIPMDRRQAIVNNIELPEQTRGTALFADISGFTPLTGALAQELGPRRGAEELTRQLNAVYNALITQVHDYSGRVLTFTGDEIT
;
A
#
# COMPACT_ATOMS: atom_id res chain seq x y z
N MET A 1 4.92 -9.62 16.00
CA MET A 1 4.02 -9.11 14.94
C MET A 1 3.91 -10.21 13.89
N ASN A 2 2.72 -10.75 13.65
CA ASN A 2 2.56 -11.86 12.70
C ASN A 2 2.70 -11.31 11.27
N LEU A 3 3.72 -11.76 10.52
CA LEU A 3 4.04 -11.29 9.15
C LEU A 3 2.83 -11.31 8.21
N LEU A 4 1.92 -12.28 8.40
CA LEU A 4 0.71 -12.41 7.59
C LEU A 4 -0.25 -11.23 7.73
N THR A 5 -0.22 -10.53 8.88
CA THR A 5 -1.13 -9.39 9.12
C THR A 5 -0.81 -8.16 8.27
N ALA A 6 0.40 -8.07 7.68
CA ALA A 6 0.74 -7.01 6.74
C ALA A 6 0.04 -7.18 5.38
N TYR A 7 -0.45 -8.38 5.07
CA TYR A 7 -1.06 -8.73 3.78
C TYR A 7 -2.59 -8.89 3.87
N ILE A 8 -3.19 -8.60 5.02
CA ILE A 8 -4.64 -8.69 5.23
C ILE A 8 -5.17 -7.30 5.60
N PRO A 9 -6.14 -6.73 4.86
CA PRO A 9 -6.73 -5.44 5.17
C PRO A 9 -7.25 -5.36 6.62
N MET A 10 -7.15 -4.18 7.21
CA MET A 10 -7.37 -3.98 8.65
C MET A 10 -8.76 -4.42 9.13
N ASP A 11 -9.83 -4.16 8.35
CA ASP A 11 -11.17 -4.65 8.67
C ASP A 11 -11.28 -6.16 8.66
N ARG A 12 -10.58 -6.85 7.75
CA ARG A 12 -10.64 -8.32 7.66
C ARG A 12 -9.93 -8.92 8.88
N ARG A 13 -8.82 -8.32 9.30
CA ARG A 13 -8.15 -8.68 10.56
C ARG A 13 -9.07 -8.48 11.76
N GLN A 14 -9.72 -7.32 11.85
CA GLN A 14 -10.66 -7.03 12.95
C GLN A 14 -11.87 -7.98 12.93
N ALA A 15 -12.43 -8.27 11.77
CA ALA A 15 -13.57 -9.17 11.62
C ALA A 15 -13.22 -10.60 12.06
N ILE A 16 -12.04 -11.11 11.66
CA ILE A 16 -11.54 -12.43 12.09
C ILE A 16 -11.38 -12.47 13.62
N VAL A 17 -10.76 -11.45 14.22
CA VAL A 17 -10.54 -11.40 15.68
C VAL A 17 -11.87 -11.33 16.45
N ASN A 18 -12.85 -10.60 15.92
CA ASN A 18 -14.15 -10.42 16.57
C ASN A 18 -15.18 -11.50 16.21
N ASN A 19 -14.81 -12.48 15.37
CA ASN A 19 -15.72 -13.49 14.82
C ASN A 19 -16.97 -12.86 14.17
N ILE A 20 -16.76 -11.79 13.40
CA ILE A 20 -17.79 -11.07 12.65
C ILE A 20 -17.66 -11.45 11.18
N GLU A 21 -18.77 -11.82 10.56
CA GLU A 21 -18.85 -11.98 9.11
C GLU A 21 -19.03 -10.60 8.45
N LEU A 22 -18.16 -10.27 7.49
CA LEU A 22 -18.28 -9.03 6.73
C LEU A 22 -19.30 -9.23 5.59
N PRO A 23 -20.16 -8.24 5.32
CA PRO A 23 -21.13 -8.36 4.25
C PRO A 23 -20.41 -8.41 2.89
N GLU A 24 -20.96 -9.22 1.97
CA GLU A 24 -20.46 -9.32 0.60
C GLU A 24 -20.51 -7.96 -0.14
N GLN A 25 -21.52 -7.14 0.18
CA GLN A 25 -21.72 -5.80 -0.38
C GLN A 25 -21.78 -4.76 0.74
N THR A 26 -21.17 -3.60 0.51
CA THR A 26 -21.20 -2.48 1.44
C THR A 26 -21.31 -1.15 0.71
N ARG A 27 -21.56 -0.07 1.46
CA ARG A 27 -21.62 1.30 0.94
C ARG A 27 -20.58 2.14 1.65
N GLY A 28 -19.88 2.99 0.90
CA GLY A 28 -18.85 3.87 1.43
C GLY A 28 -18.22 4.71 0.33
N THR A 29 -17.09 5.32 0.65
CA THR A 29 -16.26 6.09 -0.28
C THR A 29 -14.98 5.32 -0.55
N ALA A 30 -14.59 5.25 -1.82
CA ALA A 30 -13.30 4.71 -2.22
C ALA A 30 -12.35 5.88 -2.53
N LEU A 31 -11.13 5.80 -2.01
CA LEU A 31 -10.02 6.62 -2.46
C LEU A 31 -9.20 5.76 -3.43
N PHE A 32 -8.88 6.33 -4.58
CA PHE A 32 -7.93 5.73 -5.50
C PHE A 32 -6.80 6.73 -5.68
N ALA A 33 -5.58 6.30 -5.36
CA ALA A 33 -4.39 7.12 -5.52
C ALA A 33 -3.39 6.40 -6.42
N ASP A 34 -3.19 6.95 -7.61
CA ASP A 34 -2.07 6.62 -8.48
C ASP A 34 -0.90 7.52 -8.11
N ILE A 35 0.22 6.92 -7.72
CA ILE A 35 1.42 7.67 -7.42
C ILE A 35 2.23 7.79 -8.71
N SER A 36 1.88 8.81 -9.51
CA SER A 36 2.55 9.07 -10.78
C SER A 36 4.06 9.30 -10.63
N GLY A 37 4.85 8.85 -11.60
CA GLY A 37 6.27 9.22 -11.74
C GLY A 37 7.29 8.15 -11.38
N PHE A 38 6.87 6.95 -11.00
CA PHE A 38 7.82 5.88 -10.67
C PHE A 38 8.53 5.29 -11.88
N THR A 39 7.92 5.26 -13.06
CA THR A 39 8.58 4.75 -14.27
C THR A 39 9.78 5.63 -14.65
N PRO A 40 9.65 6.98 -14.73
CA PRO A 40 10.81 7.87 -14.86
C PRO A 40 11.83 7.72 -13.73
N LEU A 41 11.38 7.63 -12.47
CA LEU A 41 12.27 7.47 -11.31
C LEU A 41 13.05 6.15 -11.37
N THR A 42 12.40 5.05 -11.79
CA THR A 42 13.01 3.74 -11.97
C THR A 42 14.11 3.79 -13.01
N GLY A 43 13.83 4.43 -14.16
CA GLY A 43 14.82 4.62 -15.22
C GLY A 43 16.03 5.42 -14.74
N ALA A 44 15.80 6.54 -14.05
CA ALA A 44 16.86 7.39 -13.51
C ALA A 44 17.72 6.63 -12.48
N LEU A 45 17.10 5.95 -11.52
CA LEU A 45 17.83 5.19 -10.49
C LEU A 45 18.61 4.01 -11.08
N ALA A 46 18.06 3.31 -12.08
CA ALA A 46 18.77 2.23 -12.76
C ALA A 46 19.98 2.76 -13.55
N GLN A 47 19.86 3.93 -14.18
CA GLN A 47 20.96 4.58 -14.90
C GLN A 47 22.06 5.06 -13.95
N GLU A 48 21.70 5.72 -12.85
CA GLU A 48 22.66 6.35 -11.94
C GLU A 48 23.33 5.36 -10.97
N LEU A 49 22.58 4.39 -10.46
CA LEU A 49 23.04 3.47 -9.41
C LEU A 49 23.32 2.05 -9.92
N GLY A 50 22.96 1.76 -11.18
CA GLY A 50 22.94 0.42 -11.74
C GLY A 50 21.70 -0.37 -11.28
N PRO A 51 21.41 -1.51 -11.94
CA PRO A 51 20.13 -2.21 -11.80
C PRO A 51 19.83 -2.69 -10.37
N ARG A 52 20.85 -3.18 -9.65
CA ARG A 52 20.67 -3.73 -8.30
C ARG A 52 20.41 -2.62 -7.27
N ARG A 53 21.31 -1.64 -7.18
CA ARG A 53 21.18 -0.54 -6.21
C ARG A 53 20.02 0.40 -6.56
N GLY A 54 19.74 0.57 -7.85
CA GLY A 54 18.57 1.32 -8.30
C GLY A 54 17.25 0.70 -7.83
N ALA A 55 17.12 -0.63 -7.89
CA ALA A 55 15.95 -1.34 -7.37
C ALA A 55 15.81 -1.24 -5.84
N GLU A 56 16.93 -1.34 -5.11
CA GLU A 56 16.96 -1.17 -3.66
C GLU A 56 16.50 0.25 -3.25
N GLU A 57 17.03 1.27 -3.92
CA GLU A 57 16.66 2.67 -3.67
C GLU A 57 15.21 2.97 -4.07
N LEU A 58 14.75 2.43 -5.21
CA LEU A 58 13.36 2.56 -5.63
C LEU A 58 12.42 1.98 -4.56
N THR A 59 12.71 0.77 -4.07
CA THR A 59 11.91 0.12 -3.02
C THR A 59 11.86 0.98 -1.76
N ARG A 60 12.99 1.60 -1.38
CA ARG A 60 13.06 2.49 -0.21
C ARG A 60 12.17 3.72 -0.37
N GLN A 61 12.19 4.36 -1.54
CA GLN A 61 11.37 5.54 -1.83
C GLN A 61 9.88 5.20 -1.88
N LEU A 62 9.53 4.09 -2.55
CA LEU A 62 8.16 3.58 -2.59
C LEU A 62 7.60 3.34 -1.19
N ASN A 63 8.36 2.62 -0.36
CA ASN A 63 7.93 2.34 1.01
C ASN A 63 7.75 3.62 1.83
N ALA A 64 8.58 4.65 1.64
CA ALA A 64 8.42 5.92 2.34
C ALA A 64 7.09 6.60 1.98
N VAL A 65 6.75 6.66 0.70
CA VAL A 65 5.48 7.24 0.23
C VAL A 65 4.29 6.42 0.69
N TYR A 66 4.31 5.10 0.47
CA TYR A 66 3.22 4.22 0.88
C TYR A 66 3.00 4.26 2.38
N ASN A 67 4.04 4.24 3.20
CA ASN A 67 3.89 4.35 4.65
C ASN A 67 3.16 5.64 5.05
N ALA A 68 3.51 6.78 4.44
CA ALA A 68 2.84 8.04 4.73
C ALA A 68 1.34 8.02 4.36
N LEU A 69 1.01 7.46 3.19
CA LEU A 69 -0.38 7.31 2.74
C LEU A 69 -1.18 6.35 3.64
N ILE A 70 -0.63 5.17 3.90
CA ILE A 70 -1.25 4.12 4.73
C ILE A 70 -1.50 4.64 6.15
N THR A 71 -0.51 5.31 6.75
CA THR A 71 -0.67 5.92 8.09
C THR A 71 -1.83 6.89 8.08
N GLN A 72 -1.89 7.79 7.10
CA GLN A 72 -2.96 8.79 7.08
C GLN A 72 -4.34 8.16 6.86
N VAL A 73 -4.46 7.17 5.95
CA VAL A 73 -5.71 6.43 5.77
C VAL A 73 -6.15 5.77 7.08
N HIS A 74 -5.23 5.11 7.80
CA HIS A 74 -5.55 4.46 9.08
C HIS A 74 -5.91 5.47 10.19
N ASP A 75 -5.29 6.65 10.24
CA ASP A 75 -5.60 7.70 11.22
C ASP A 75 -7.06 8.18 11.08
N TYR A 76 -7.59 8.19 9.85
CA TYR A 76 -9.01 8.45 9.56
C TYR A 76 -9.91 7.20 9.65
N SER A 77 -9.43 6.10 10.24
CA SER A 77 -10.13 4.80 10.29
C SER A 77 -10.49 4.22 8.90
N GLY A 78 -9.82 4.69 7.86
CA GLY A 78 -9.86 4.14 6.52
C GLY A 78 -9.11 2.82 6.43
N ARG A 79 -9.27 2.14 5.29
CA ARG A 79 -8.77 0.78 5.08
C ARG A 79 -8.12 0.70 3.73
N VAL A 80 -6.87 0.25 3.70
CA VAL A 80 -6.18 -0.08 2.45
C VAL A 80 -6.56 -1.51 2.06
N LEU A 81 -7.13 -1.64 0.88
CA LEU A 81 -7.69 -2.89 0.35
C LEU A 81 -6.73 -3.59 -0.60
N THR A 82 -6.09 -2.83 -1.50
CA THR A 82 -5.22 -3.42 -2.53
C THR A 82 -4.14 -2.46 -2.99
N PHE A 83 -3.06 -3.04 -3.50
CA PHE A 83 -2.00 -2.37 -4.25
C PHE A 83 -1.96 -2.99 -5.65
N THR A 84 -1.95 -2.15 -6.69
CA THR A 84 -1.88 -2.59 -8.09
C THR A 84 -0.80 -1.79 -8.79
N GLY A 85 0.39 -2.37 -8.94
CA GLY A 85 1.53 -1.63 -9.49
C GLY A 85 1.91 -0.45 -8.59
N ASP A 86 1.71 0.76 -9.11
CA ASP A 86 1.91 2.06 -8.47
C ASP A 86 0.65 2.69 -7.85
N GLU A 87 -0.45 1.96 -7.90
CA GLU A 87 -1.75 2.40 -7.42
C GLU A 87 -2.07 1.78 -6.06
N ILE A 88 -2.76 2.54 -5.21
CA ILE A 88 -3.31 2.10 -3.93
C ILE A 88 -4.80 2.44 -3.84
N THR A 89 -5.59 1.50 -3.32
CA THR A 89 -7.03 1.67 -3.01
C THR A 89 -7.33 1.28 -1.57
#